data_AF-A0A525VJR5-F1
#
_entry.id   AF-A0A525VJR5-F1
#
_cell.length_a   1.000
_cell.length_b   1.000
_cell.length_c   1.000
_cell.angle_alpha   90.00
_cell.angle_beta   90.00
_cell.angle_gamma   90.00
#
_symmetry.space_group_name_H-M   'P 1'
#
loop_
_entity.id
_entity.type
_entity.pdbx_description
1 polymer ?
#
loop_
_entity_poly.entity_id
_entity_poly.type
_entity_poly.pdbx_seq_one_letter_code
_entity_poly.pdbx_strand_id
1 'polypeptide(L)'
;MLHRMALRVLPSLSLAVTEYSVRKKKRIVMFVPGLVAFAVYRITKLLLPLSEPIVLLAVSGLVSLVTALLAYRVGRATGWGNIVREDGNRLLTWLGGWIGFVYGVQLSLLVLALLWLVGYDYLKHPDGPAMMAIIISCTSVARDAFEIGHVRKVTLMGRPFPTFPDGVALRTMVGSHAMQFGPWVAVGLIVGAMGASLGYLVETNQVAALVQLSAVALLGGGVALCAYLGGLHPQSSWTQGLSHTKPGELLKYWWWPGLSFAATYYLVAAGCVIFFLRQPGIPTAYAMVCGGFVTGMMALYCYYLGYRRQVEEQQGHTMSSALLRCPFVMGILGKSTGAGVPMQAGSGSKV
;
A
#
# COMPACT_ATOMS: atom_id res chain seq x y z
N MET A 1 1.39 1.88 -4.51
CA MET A 1 0.82 0.64 -3.91
C MET A 1 1.63 0.05 -2.76
N LEU A 2 2.94 0.30 -2.69
CA LEU A 2 3.84 -0.34 -1.73
C LEU A 2 3.65 0.12 -0.28
N HIS A 3 3.32 1.40 -0.11
CA HIS A 3 2.90 1.98 1.16
C HIS A 3 1.73 1.20 1.78
N ARG A 4 0.80 0.70 0.95
CA ARG A 4 -0.37 -0.06 1.39
C ARG A 4 -0.02 -1.45 1.90
N MET A 5 0.99 -2.12 1.33
CA MET A 5 1.49 -3.38 1.89
C MET A 5 2.10 -3.15 3.26
N ALA A 6 2.97 -2.14 3.40
CA ALA A 6 3.62 -1.81 4.67
C ALA A 6 2.59 -1.49 5.76
N LEU A 7 1.58 -0.66 5.47
CA LEU A 7 0.52 -0.28 6.41
C LEU A 7 -0.34 -1.46 6.91
N ARG A 8 -0.33 -2.59 6.21
CA ARG A 8 -1.22 -3.72 6.50
C ARG A 8 -0.47 -4.96 7.00
N VAL A 9 0.77 -5.14 6.56
CA VAL A 9 1.62 -6.28 6.93
C VAL A 9 2.42 -6.00 8.19
N LEU A 10 2.87 -4.75 8.41
CA LEU A 10 3.60 -4.40 9.64
C LEU A 10 2.62 -4.28 10.81
N PRO A 11 2.79 -5.07 11.89
CA PRO A 11 1.89 -5.09 13.04
C PRO A 11 1.67 -3.70 13.65
N SER A 12 2.74 -2.92 13.80
CA SER A 12 2.71 -1.59 14.40
C SER A 12 1.76 -0.64 13.65
N LEU A 13 1.87 -0.59 12.33
CA LEU A 13 1.05 0.25 11.45
C LEU A 13 -0.39 -0.28 11.30
N SER A 14 -0.53 -1.60 11.22
CA SER A 14 -1.84 -2.24 11.05
C SER A 14 -2.74 -1.99 12.27
N LEU A 15 -2.19 -2.07 13.49
CA LEU A 15 -2.92 -1.79 14.73
C LEU A 15 -3.39 -0.32 14.79
N ALA A 16 -2.51 0.64 14.49
CA ALA A 16 -2.85 2.06 14.52
C ALA A 16 -3.98 2.45 13.54
N VAL A 17 -4.03 1.78 12.39
CA VAL A 17 -4.99 2.06 11.33
C VAL A 17 -6.33 1.32 11.51
N THR A 18 -6.37 0.31 12.37
CA THR A 18 -7.55 -0.56 12.55
C THR A 18 -8.42 -0.20 13.75
N GLU A 19 -8.09 0.82 14.53
CA GLU A 19 -8.91 1.30 15.64
C GLU A 19 -10.33 1.72 15.20
N TYR A 20 -11.34 1.46 16.04
CA TYR A 20 -12.75 1.66 15.71
C TYR A 20 -13.09 3.13 15.37
N SER A 21 -12.52 4.07 16.11
CA SER A 21 -12.67 5.51 15.91
C SER A 21 -12.14 5.96 14.54
N VAL A 22 -11.02 5.38 14.11
CA VAL A 22 -10.37 5.62 12.81
C VAL A 22 -11.19 4.99 11.69
N ARG A 23 -11.71 3.77 11.87
CA ARG A 23 -12.57 3.10 10.88
C ARG A 23 -13.85 3.88 10.58
N LYS A 24 -14.49 4.49 11.58
CA LYS A 24 -15.71 5.30 11.37
C LYS A 24 -15.40 6.55 10.54
N LYS A 25 -14.35 7.31 10.90
CA LYS A 25 -13.92 8.49 10.14
C LYS A 25 -13.49 8.14 8.72
N LYS A 26 -12.77 7.02 8.56
CA LYS A 26 -12.35 6.50 7.26
C LYS A 26 -13.52 6.25 6.30
N ARG A 27 -14.68 5.74 6.77
CA ARG A 27 -15.85 5.57 5.90
C ARG A 27 -16.34 6.90 5.31
N ILE A 28 -16.37 7.95 6.11
CA ILE A 28 -16.78 9.29 5.67
C ILE A 28 -15.75 9.85 4.67
N VAL A 29 -14.46 9.72 4.99
CA VAL A 29 -13.36 10.16 4.13
C VAL A 29 -13.29 9.35 2.82
N MET A 30 -13.86 8.15 2.76
CA MET A 30 -13.99 7.40 1.51
C MET A 30 -15.24 7.81 0.70
N PHE A 31 -16.33 8.17 1.35
CA PHE A 31 -17.59 8.51 0.68
C PHE A 31 -17.53 9.87 -0.03
N VAL A 32 -17.05 10.91 0.67
CA VAL A 32 -17.07 12.29 0.16
C VAL A 32 -16.22 12.46 -1.11
N PRO A 33 -14.97 11.97 -1.19
CA PRO A 33 -14.16 12.10 -2.40
C PRO A 33 -14.71 11.36 -3.60
N GLY A 34 -15.49 10.29 -3.40
CA GLY A 34 -16.17 9.58 -4.49
C GLY A 34 -17.24 10.44 -5.15
N LEU A 35 -18.06 11.14 -4.34
CA LEU A 35 -19.06 12.08 -4.85
C LEU A 35 -18.42 13.29 -5.54
N VAL A 36 -17.35 13.84 -4.95
CA VAL A 36 -16.60 14.94 -5.57
C VAL A 36 -15.98 14.50 -6.88
N ALA A 37 -15.36 13.32 -6.92
CA ALA A 37 -14.80 12.74 -8.15
C ALA A 37 -15.86 12.56 -9.25
N PHE A 38 -17.07 12.12 -8.89
CA PHE A 38 -18.18 12.02 -9.82
C PHE A 38 -18.59 13.39 -10.38
N ALA A 39 -18.72 14.41 -9.52
CA ALA A 39 -19.05 15.77 -9.96
C ALA A 39 -17.95 16.35 -10.87
N VAL A 40 -16.68 16.18 -10.50
CA VAL A 40 -15.54 16.59 -11.32
C VAL A 40 -15.57 15.89 -12.68
N TYR A 41 -15.79 14.57 -12.71
CA TYR A 41 -15.93 13.84 -13.97
C TYR A 41 -17.02 14.43 -14.88
N ARG A 42 -18.21 14.74 -14.32
CA ARG A 42 -19.33 15.31 -15.10
C ARG A 42 -18.99 16.67 -15.69
N ILE A 43 -18.24 17.51 -14.96
CA ILE A 43 -17.79 18.82 -15.44
C ILE A 43 -16.68 18.66 -16.48
N THR A 44 -15.66 17.86 -16.18
CA THR A 44 -14.49 17.68 -17.06
C THR A 44 -14.86 17.05 -18.40
N LYS A 45 -15.86 16.15 -18.42
CA LYS A 45 -16.37 15.57 -19.67
C LYS A 45 -16.90 16.62 -20.66
N LEU A 46 -17.35 17.78 -20.18
CA LEU A 46 -17.83 18.87 -21.04
C LEU A 46 -16.69 19.64 -21.72
N LEU A 47 -15.47 19.56 -21.17
CA LEU A 47 -14.35 20.42 -21.55
C LEU A 47 -13.18 19.65 -22.17
N LEU A 48 -13.00 18.38 -21.81
CA LEU A 48 -11.85 17.57 -22.23
C LEU A 48 -12.29 16.25 -22.87
N PRO A 49 -11.55 15.76 -23.89
CA PRO A 49 -11.82 14.48 -24.51
C PRO A 49 -11.38 13.32 -23.58
N LEU A 50 -12.25 12.95 -22.65
CA LEU A 50 -12.04 11.82 -21.73
C LEU A 50 -12.13 10.45 -22.42
N SER A 51 -12.28 10.41 -23.75
CA SER A 51 -12.08 9.22 -24.58
C SER A 51 -10.60 8.91 -24.81
N GLU A 52 -9.71 9.89 -24.66
CA GLU A 52 -8.27 9.66 -24.75
C GLU A 52 -7.74 9.13 -23.40
N PRO A 53 -7.14 7.93 -23.38
CA PRO A 53 -6.67 7.34 -22.12
C PRO A 53 -5.68 8.23 -21.37
N ILE A 54 -4.79 8.93 -22.09
CA ILE A 54 -3.76 9.78 -21.47
C ILE A 54 -4.41 10.98 -20.75
N VAL A 55 -5.39 11.61 -21.38
CA VAL A 55 -6.16 12.73 -20.78
C VAL A 55 -6.91 12.25 -19.55
N LEU A 56 -7.58 11.08 -19.64
CA LEU A 56 -8.24 10.46 -18.50
C LEU A 56 -7.28 10.20 -17.34
N LEU A 57 -6.11 9.61 -17.60
CA LEU A 57 -5.11 9.30 -16.59
C LEU A 57 -4.57 10.58 -15.94
N ALA A 58 -4.29 11.63 -16.73
CA ALA A 58 -3.83 12.92 -16.22
C ALA A 58 -4.88 13.58 -15.30
N VAL A 59 -6.14 13.66 -15.75
CA VAL A 59 -7.25 14.19 -14.95
C VAL A 59 -7.42 13.38 -13.67
N SER A 60 -7.43 12.05 -13.77
CA SER A 60 -7.58 11.15 -12.63
C SER A 60 -6.44 11.31 -11.62
N GLY A 61 -5.20 11.46 -12.10
CA GLY A 61 -4.03 11.71 -11.27
C GLY A 61 -4.12 13.06 -10.54
N LEU A 62 -4.55 14.12 -11.23
CA LEU A 62 -4.70 15.46 -10.64
C LEU A 62 -5.79 15.49 -9.56
N VAL A 63 -6.95 14.87 -9.83
CA VAL A 63 -8.03 14.73 -8.84
C VAL A 63 -7.53 13.94 -7.62
N SER A 64 -6.79 12.85 -7.85
CA SER A 64 -6.23 12.04 -6.78
C SER A 64 -5.17 12.79 -5.97
N LEU A 65 -4.35 13.65 -6.60
CA LEU A 65 -3.38 14.51 -5.92
C LEU A 65 -4.05 15.46 -4.94
N VAL A 66 -5.06 16.21 -5.40
CA VAL A 66 -5.79 17.16 -4.55
C VAL A 66 -6.47 16.42 -3.41
N THR A 67 -7.13 15.30 -3.72
CA THR A 67 -7.77 14.46 -2.71
C THR A 67 -6.79 13.92 -1.67
N ALA A 68 -5.60 13.47 -2.08
CA ALA A 68 -4.59 12.95 -1.16
C ALA A 68 -4.16 14.00 -0.14
N LEU A 69 -3.88 15.22 -0.60
CA LEU A 69 -3.47 16.33 0.26
C LEU A 69 -4.57 16.68 1.27
N LEU A 70 -5.83 16.78 0.82
CA LEU A 70 -6.97 17.07 1.69
C LEU A 70 -7.24 15.93 2.69
N ALA A 71 -7.22 14.68 2.24
CA ALA A 71 -7.45 13.53 3.11
C ALA A 71 -6.34 13.36 4.15
N TYR A 72 -5.09 13.65 3.78
CA TYR A 72 -3.97 13.67 4.72
C TYR A 72 -4.12 14.74 5.80
N ARG A 73 -4.55 15.97 5.42
CA ARG A 73 -4.87 17.01 6.40
C ARG A 73 -5.94 16.54 7.38
N VAL A 74 -7.00 15.88 6.88
CA VAL A 74 -8.05 15.31 7.74
C VAL A 74 -7.50 14.23 8.68
N GLY A 75 -6.57 13.39 8.20
CA GLY A 75 -5.88 12.38 9.02
C GLY A 75 -4.99 13.00 10.09
N ARG A 76 -4.26 14.08 9.76
CA ARG A 76 -3.43 14.85 10.69
C ARG A 76 -4.25 15.61 11.72
N ALA A 77 -5.47 16.01 11.37
CA ALA A 77 -6.38 16.80 12.19
C ALA A 77 -5.75 18.11 12.69
N THR A 78 -4.93 18.75 11.85
CA THR A 78 -4.24 20.02 12.14
C THR A 78 -4.37 21.00 10.97
N GLY A 79 -4.04 22.27 11.20
CA GLY A 79 -4.02 23.30 10.16
C GLY A 79 -2.83 23.17 9.20
N TRP A 80 -2.97 23.68 7.97
CA TRP A 80 -1.95 23.61 6.93
C TRP A 80 -0.60 24.22 7.34
N GLY A 81 -0.61 25.35 8.08
CA GLY A 81 0.63 25.98 8.55
C GLY A 81 1.46 25.06 9.45
N ASN A 82 0.81 24.32 10.35
CA ASN A 82 1.48 23.36 11.22
C ASN A 82 1.95 22.14 10.44
N ILE A 83 1.17 21.66 9.47
CA ILE A 83 1.56 20.54 8.61
C ILE A 83 2.83 20.88 7.83
N VAL A 84 2.89 22.04 7.17
CA VAL A 84 4.08 22.46 6.41
C VAL A 84 5.30 22.58 7.31
N ARG A 85 5.12 23.11 8.53
CA ARG A 85 6.22 23.30 9.50
C ARG A 85 6.71 22.00 10.14
N GLU A 86 5.80 21.10 10.50
CA GLU A 86 6.11 19.86 11.26
C GLU A 86 6.45 18.67 10.36
N ASP A 87 5.84 18.59 9.17
CA ASP A 87 5.95 17.44 8.28
C ASP A 87 6.91 17.72 7.10
N GLY A 88 7.12 18.99 6.77
CA GLY A 88 8.05 19.46 5.77
C GLY A 88 7.58 19.25 4.32
N ASN A 89 8.14 20.05 3.41
CA ASN A 89 7.75 20.02 1.99
C ASN A 89 8.06 18.67 1.32
N ARG A 90 9.13 17.99 1.74
CA ARG A 90 9.52 16.69 1.16
C ARG A 90 8.43 15.64 1.34
N LEU A 91 7.82 15.55 2.53
CA LEU A 91 6.75 14.58 2.78
C LEU A 91 5.48 14.95 2.00
N LEU A 92 5.14 16.24 1.94
CA LEU A 92 3.96 16.72 1.20
C LEU A 92 4.10 16.52 -0.31
N THR A 93 5.28 16.78 -0.88
CA THR A 93 5.56 16.51 -2.30
C THR A 93 5.52 15.02 -2.60
N TRP A 94 6.09 14.18 -1.72
CA TRP A 94 5.99 12.73 -1.86
C TRP A 94 4.54 12.23 -1.76
N LEU A 95 3.77 12.75 -0.80
CA LEU A 95 2.37 12.39 -0.64
C LEU A 95 1.54 12.83 -1.85
N GLY A 96 1.62 14.10 -2.26
CA GLY A 96 0.85 14.62 -3.39
C GLY A 96 1.27 13.98 -4.71
N GLY A 97 2.57 13.92 -4.99
CA GLY A 97 3.10 13.38 -6.24
C GLY A 97 3.02 11.85 -6.32
N TRP A 98 3.55 11.14 -5.32
CA TRP A 98 3.69 9.69 -5.38
C TRP A 98 2.43 8.94 -4.93
N ILE A 99 1.81 9.35 -3.82
CA ILE A 99 0.57 8.73 -3.30
C ILE A 99 -0.68 9.29 -3.98
N GLY A 100 -0.69 10.58 -4.27
CA GLY A 100 -1.79 11.24 -4.94
C GLY A 100 -1.82 10.95 -6.43
N PHE A 101 -0.87 11.52 -7.17
CA PHE A 101 -0.84 11.46 -8.63
C PHE A 101 -0.47 10.08 -9.17
N VAL A 102 0.76 9.59 -8.92
CA VAL A 102 1.27 8.35 -9.52
C VAL A 102 0.41 7.14 -9.12
N TYR A 103 0.10 7.00 -7.83
CA TYR A 103 -0.73 5.91 -7.37
C TYR A 103 -2.19 6.02 -7.84
N GLY A 104 -2.73 7.24 -7.99
CA GLY A 104 -4.03 7.47 -8.62
C GLY A 104 -4.06 6.96 -10.07
N VAL A 105 -3.04 7.29 -10.87
CA VAL A 105 -2.88 6.81 -12.25
C VAL A 105 -2.79 5.28 -12.30
N GLN A 106 -2.00 4.67 -11.42
CA GLN A 106 -1.88 3.20 -11.32
C GLN A 106 -3.24 2.55 -11.05
N LEU A 107 -4.04 3.09 -10.12
CA LEU A 107 -5.36 2.55 -9.82
C LEU A 107 -6.35 2.73 -10.97
N SER A 108 -6.26 3.83 -11.71
CA SER A 108 -7.09 4.04 -12.89
C SER A 108 -6.75 3.04 -13.99
N LEU A 109 -5.45 2.77 -14.23
CA LEU A 109 -4.99 1.72 -15.14
C LEU A 109 -5.46 0.33 -14.70
N LEU A 110 -5.41 0.03 -13.41
CA LEU A 110 -5.93 -1.22 -12.85
C LEU A 110 -7.41 -1.43 -13.21
N VAL A 111 -8.24 -0.39 -13.00
CA VAL A 111 -9.67 -0.44 -13.29
C VAL A 111 -9.93 -0.64 -14.78
N LEU A 112 -9.23 0.12 -15.64
CA LEU A 112 -9.37 -0.01 -17.09
C LEU A 112 -8.93 -1.40 -17.59
N ALA A 113 -7.81 -1.93 -17.09
CA ALA A 113 -7.32 -3.26 -17.44
C ALA A 113 -8.28 -4.37 -17.00
N LEU A 114 -8.88 -4.24 -15.81
CA LEU A 114 -9.86 -5.20 -15.30
C LEU A 114 -11.13 -5.21 -16.17
N LEU A 115 -11.63 -4.04 -16.55
CA LEU A 115 -12.80 -3.93 -17.42
C LEU A 115 -12.53 -4.50 -18.82
N TRP A 116 -11.34 -4.22 -19.38
CA TRP A 116 -10.92 -4.80 -20.67
C TRP A 116 -10.86 -6.33 -20.62
N LEU A 117 -10.33 -6.88 -19.53
CA LEU A 117 -10.22 -8.34 -19.30
C LEU A 117 -11.59 -9.02 -19.16
N VAL A 118 -12.61 -8.31 -18.66
CA VAL A 118 -14.00 -8.78 -18.59
C VAL A 118 -14.75 -8.59 -19.93
N GLY A 119 -14.09 -8.03 -20.95
CA GLY A 119 -14.66 -7.83 -22.28
C GLY A 119 -15.31 -6.47 -22.50
N TYR A 120 -15.15 -5.53 -21.58
CA TYR A 120 -15.65 -4.17 -21.73
C TYR A 120 -14.62 -3.28 -22.44
N ASP A 121 -14.93 -2.90 -23.68
CA ASP A 121 -14.02 -2.10 -24.51
C ASP A 121 -14.19 -0.60 -24.21
N TYR A 122 -13.22 -0.03 -23.50
CA TYR A 122 -13.17 1.40 -23.20
C TYR A 122 -13.16 2.28 -24.46
N LEU A 123 -12.57 1.82 -25.57
CA LEU A 123 -12.54 2.60 -26.81
C LEU A 123 -13.91 2.70 -27.47
N LYS A 124 -14.81 1.74 -27.20
CA LYS A 124 -16.19 1.74 -27.71
C LYS A 124 -17.17 2.46 -26.77
N HIS A 125 -16.99 2.30 -25.45
CA HIS A 125 -17.85 2.89 -24.43
C HIS A 125 -17.03 3.56 -23.32
N PRO A 126 -16.47 4.76 -23.56
CA PRO A 126 -15.51 5.37 -22.63
C PRO A 126 -16.14 5.83 -21.31
N ASP A 127 -17.42 6.16 -21.31
CA ASP A 127 -18.07 6.89 -20.21
C ASP A 127 -18.14 6.14 -18.88
N GLY A 128 -18.49 4.85 -18.91
CA GLY A 128 -18.59 4.02 -17.71
C GLY A 128 -17.23 3.77 -17.07
N PRO A 129 -16.26 3.21 -17.80
CA PRO A 129 -14.92 2.95 -17.29
C PRO A 129 -14.16 4.20 -16.86
N ALA A 130 -14.28 5.32 -17.59
CA ALA A 130 -13.66 6.59 -17.20
C ALA A 130 -14.15 7.08 -15.84
N MET A 131 -15.47 7.06 -15.64
CA MET A 131 -16.09 7.43 -14.38
C MET A 131 -15.62 6.52 -13.24
N MET A 132 -15.67 5.19 -13.45
CA MET A 132 -15.24 4.22 -12.44
C MET A 132 -13.76 4.39 -12.08
N ALA A 133 -12.89 4.60 -13.07
CA ALA A 133 -11.46 4.79 -12.88
C ALA A 133 -11.17 5.99 -11.97
N ILE A 134 -11.79 7.15 -12.24
CA ILE A 134 -11.60 8.37 -11.43
C ILE A 134 -12.16 8.20 -10.01
N ILE A 135 -13.34 7.62 -9.85
CA ILE A 135 -13.97 7.45 -8.53
C ILE A 135 -13.18 6.44 -7.68
N ILE A 136 -12.86 5.27 -8.23
CA ILE A 136 -12.17 4.20 -7.49
C ILE A 136 -10.75 4.62 -7.14
N SER A 137 -10.03 5.30 -8.03
CA SER A 137 -8.68 5.80 -7.75
C SER A 137 -8.72 6.87 -6.65
N CYS A 138 -9.59 7.87 -6.79
CA CYS A 138 -9.74 8.96 -5.83
C CYS A 138 -10.10 8.47 -4.43
N THR A 139 -11.09 7.58 -4.31
CA THR A 139 -11.54 7.03 -3.01
C THR A 139 -10.47 6.17 -2.34
N SER A 140 -9.72 5.38 -3.12
CA SER A 140 -8.62 4.55 -2.62
C SER A 140 -7.43 5.40 -2.16
N VAL A 141 -7.08 6.44 -2.91
CA VAL A 141 -6.02 7.38 -2.57
C VAL A 141 -6.39 8.19 -1.33
N ALA A 142 -7.63 8.66 -1.22
CA ALA A 142 -8.13 9.37 -0.04
C ALA A 142 -7.95 8.54 1.24
N ARG A 143 -8.34 7.27 1.17
CA ARG A 143 -8.21 6.31 2.27
C ARG A 143 -6.75 6.19 2.71
N ASP A 144 -5.85 5.91 1.77
CA ASP A 144 -4.45 5.63 2.09
C ASP A 144 -3.74 6.90 2.60
N ALA A 145 -4.04 8.08 2.02
CA ALA A 145 -3.49 9.35 2.46
C ALA A 145 -3.98 9.74 3.88
N PHE A 146 -5.25 9.47 4.19
CA PHE A 146 -5.79 9.65 5.54
C PHE A 146 -5.08 8.75 6.57
N GLU A 147 -4.84 7.48 6.22
CA GLU A 147 -4.13 6.54 7.10
C GLU A 147 -2.69 7.00 7.37
N ILE A 148 -1.98 7.47 6.34
CA ILE A 148 -0.63 8.03 6.48
C ILE A 148 -0.65 9.29 7.37
N GLY A 149 -1.63 10.17 7.19
CA GLY A 149 -1.80 11.37 8.03
C GLY A 149 -2.07 11.02 9.49
N HIS A 150 -2.87 9.98 9.74
CA HIS A 150 -3.15 9.49 11.09
C HIS A 150 -1.91 8.89 11.75
N VAL A 151 -1.16 8.03 11.04
CA VAL A 151 0.10 7.46 11.54
C VAL A 151 1.09 8.57 11.91
N ARG A 152 1.22 9.60 11.06
CA ARG A 152 2.10 10.75 11.34
C ARG A 152 1.65 11.52 12.58
N LYS A 153 0.34 11.75 12.75
CA LYS A 153 -0.21 12.36 13.97
C LYS A 153 0.16 11.57 15.22
N VAL A 154 -0.04 10.24 15.20
CA VAL A 154 0.29 9.37 16.34
C VAL A 154 1.79 9.34 16.62
N THR A 155 2.61 9.43 15.58
CA THR A 155 4.08 9.54 15.71
C THR A 155 4.48 10.79 16.49
N LEU A 156 3.90 11.95 16.11
CA LEU A 156 4.18 13.23 16.77
C LEU A 156 3.62 13.29 18.21
N MET A 157 2.62 12.47 18.52
CA MET A 157 2.09 12.30 19.89
C MET A 157 2.96 11.39 20.77
N GLY A 158 4.14 10.99 20.31
CA GLY A 158 5.11 10.25 21.12
C GLY A 158 5.00 8.73 21.04
N ARG A 159 4.21 8.16 20.11
CA ARG A 159 4.26 6.73 19.79
C ARG A 159 5.20 6.50 18.59
N PRO A 160 6.46 6.08 18.80
CA PRO A 160 7.40 5.88 17.70
C PRO A 160 6.94 4.69 16.83
N PHE A 161 6.86 4.91 15.52
CA PHE A 161 6.76 3.83 14.55
C PHE A 161 8.14 3.57 13.97
N PRO A 162 8.68 2.35 14.09
CA PRO A 162 10.02 2.04 13.63
C PRO A 162 10.14 2.10 12.11
N THR A 163 9.03 1.92 11.38
CA THR A 163 8.97 2.04 9.92
C THR A 163 7.89 3.03 9.52
N PHE A 164 8.26 4.14 8.91
CA PHE A 164 7.31 5.03 8.24
C PHE A 164 7.20 4.64 6.74
N PRO A 165 6.01 4.70 6.12
CA PRO A 165 5.82 4.22 4.75
C PRO A 165 6.33 5.19 3.66
N ASP A 166 7.44 5.91 3.88
CA ASP A 166 8.06 6.85 2.93
C ASP A 166 9.07 6.20 1.96
N GLY A 167 9.38 4.92 2.16
CA GLY A 167 10.34 4.17 1.36
C GLY A 167 11.81 4.45 1.69
N VAL A 168 12.11 5.26 2.72
CA VAL A 168 13.50 5.51 3.16
C VAL A 168 14.12 4.22 3.66
N ALA A 169 13.43 3.48 4.52
CA ALA A 169 13.93 2.20 5.05
C ALA A 169 14.18 1.15 3.96
N LEU A 170 13.37 1.15 2.89
CA LEU A 170 13.60 0.30 1.72
C LEU A 170 14.90 0.70 1.02
N ARG A 171 15.11 2.00 0.73
CA ARG A 171 16.32 2.48 0.05
C ARG A 171 17.57 2.18 0.86
N THR A 172 17.51 2.32 2.18
CA THR A 172 18.61 1.95 3.08
C THR A 172 18.94 0.46 2.99
N MET A 173 17.93 -0.41 3.02
CA MET A 173 18.14 -1.86 2.85
C MET A 173 18.69 -2.19 1.46
N VAL A 174 18.19 -1.54 0.39
CA VAL A 174 18.71 -1.72 -0.97
C VAL A 174 20.19 -1.37 -1.07
N GLY A 175 20.62 -0.28 -0.42
CA GLY A 175 22.03 0.14 -0.43
C GLY A 175 22.96 -0.71 0.44
N SER A 176 22.45 -1.33 1.51
CA SER A 176 23.28 -2.04 2.51
C SER A 176 23.23 -3.56 2.44
N HIS A 177 22.13 -4.14 1.95
CA HIS A 177 21.86 -5.59 1.96
C HIS A 177 21.62 -6.16 0.55
N ALA A 178 22.14 -5.50 -0.50
CA ALA A 178 21.98 -5.86 -1.92
C ALA A 178 22.25 -7.35 -2.22
N MET A 179 23.31 -7.91 -1.65
CA MET A 179 23.71 -9.30 -1.90
C MET A 179 22.73 -10.32 -1.31
N GLN A 180 21.94 -9.95 -0.28
CA GLN A 180 21.05 -10.90 0.39
C GLN A 180 19.68 -11.00 -0.31
N PHE A 181 19.17 -9.90 -0.88
CA PHE A 181 17.90 -9.93 -1.62
C PHE A 181 18.06 -10.11 -3.14
N GLY A 182 19.25 -9.85 -3.69
CA GLY A 182 19.52 -9.95 -5.13
C GLY A 182 19.10 -11.27 -5.78
N PRO A 183 19.43 -12.44 -5.20
CA PRO A 183 18.99 -13.73 -5.72
C PRO A 183 17.47 -13.89 -5.78
N TRP A 184 16.74 -13.37 -4.78
CA TRP A 184 15.27 -13.41 -4.78
C TRP A 184 14.67 -12.59 -5.92
N VAL A 185 15.24 -11.42 -6.21
CA VAL A 185 14.81 -10.58 -7.34
C VAL A 185 15.11 -11.29 -8.66
N ALA A 186 16.29 -11.89 -8.82
CA ALA A 186 16.65 -12.61 -10.04
C ALA A 186 15.72 -13.81 -10.30
N VAL A 187 15.46 -14.63 -9.28
CA VAL A 187 14.49 -15.74 -9.36
C VAL A 187 13.10 -15.20 -9.69
N GLY A 188 12.68 -14.12 -9.04
CA GLY A 188 11.42 -13.45 -9.33
C GLY A 188 11.31 -13.08 -10.80
N LEU A 189 12.29 -12.34 -11.35
CA LEU A 189 12.32 -11.91 -12.76
C LEU A 189 12.15 -13.10 -13.72
N ILE A 190 12.90 -14.18 -13.51
CA ILE A 190 12.85 -15.37 -14.38
C ILE A 190 11.49 -16.08 -14.28
N VAL A 191 11.04 -16.36 -13.07
CA VAL A 191 9.78 -17.09 -12.82
C VAL A 191 8.58 -16.31 -13.34
N GLY A 192 8.57 -14.98 -13.19
CA GLY A 192 7.49 -14.15 -13.72
C GLY A 192 7.49 -14.04 -15.23
N ALA A 193 8.67 -13.96 -15.86
CA ALA A 193 8.77 -13.96 -17.31
C ALA A 193 8.28 -15.29 -17.90
N MET A 194 8.70 -16.42 -17.32
CA MET A 194 8.21 -17.75 -17.71
C MET A 194 6.70 -17.88 -17.48
N GLY A 195 6.18 -17.43 -16.33
CA GLY A 195 4.75 -17.45 -16.04
C GLY A 195 3.94 -16.67 -17.06
N ALA A 196 4.40 -15.47 -17.43
CA ALA A 196 3.75 -14.65 -18.43
C ALA A 196 3.93 -15.16 -19.88
N SER A 197 4.93 -16.00 -20.16
CA SER A 197 5.04 -16.64 -21.49
C SER A 197 3.95 -17.69 -21.74
N LEU A 198 3.28 -18.20 -20.71
CA LEU A 198 2.21 -19.20 -20.87
C LEU A 198 1.02 -18.70 -21.69
N GLY A 199 0.83 -17.38 -21.79
CA GLY A 199 -0.19 -16.80 -22.67
C GLY A 199 0.04 -17.06 -24.15
N TYR A 200 1.26 -17.42 -24.56
CA TYR A 200 1.58 -17.79 -25.95
C TYR A 200 0.83 -19.05 -26.42
N LEU A 201 0.46 -19.93 -25.48
CA LEU A 201 -0.24 -21.18 -25.79
C LEU A 201 -1.73 -20.98 -26.10
N VAL A 202 -2.22 -19.73 -26.08
CA VAL A 202 -3.64 -19.41 -26.20
C VAL A 202 -3.84 -18.41 -27.33
N GLU A 203 -4.70 -18.77 -28.29
CA GLU A 203 -4.96 -17.93 -29.48
C GLU A 203 -5.81 -16.69 -29.16
N THR A 204 -6.71 -16.77 -28.18
CA THR A 204 -7.60 -15.67 -27.82
C THR A 204 -6.89 -14.68 -26.88
N ASN A 205 -6.71 -13.42 -27.32
CA ASN A 205 -6.02 -12.35 -26.56
C ASN A 205 -6.51 -12.18 -25.10
N GLN A 206 -7.82 -12.25 -24.85
CA GLN A 206 -8.38 -12.08 -23.50
C GLN A 206 -8.10 -13.30 -22.60
N VAL A 207 -8.23 -14.51 -23.16
CA VAL A 207 -7.94 -15.75 -22.43
C VAL A 207 -6.43 -15.87 -22.18
N ALA A 208 -5.60 -15.46 -23.15
CA ALA A 208 -4.16 -15.34 -22.96
C ALA A 208 -3.82 -14.40 -21.80
N ALA A 209 -4.42 -13.20 -21.74
CA ALA A 209 -4.22 -12.26 -20.65
C ALA A 209 -4.67 -12.82 -19.28
N LEU A 210 -5.77 -13.57 -19.23
CA LEU A 210 -6.23 -14.28 -18.03
C LEU A 210 -5.24 -15.35 -17.57
N VAL A 211 -4.72 -16.16 -18.48
CA VAL A 211 -3.71 -17.19 -18.19
C VAL A 211 -2.43 -16.54 -17.68
N GLN A 212 -1.96 -15.48 -18.33
CA GLN A 212 -0.79 -14.71 -17.90
C GLN A 212 -0.98 -14.12 -16.51
N LEU A 213 -2.12 -13.46 -16.27
CA LEU A 213 -2.46 -12.88 -14.97
C LEU A 213 -2.47 -13.94 -13.87
N SER A 214 -3.13 -15.07 -14.13
CA SER A 214 -3.24 -16.17 -13.17
C SER A 214 -1.87 -16.78 -12.88
N ALA A 215 -1.07 -17.04 -13.91
CA ALA A 215 0.28 -17.59 -13.77
C ALA A 215 1.19 -16.64 -12.98
N VAL A 216 1.24 -15.35 -13.35
CA VAL A 216 2.04 -14.34 -12.65
C VAL A 216 1.58 -14.14 -11.21
N ALA A 217 0.27 -14.18 -10.94
CA ALA A 217 -0.26 -14.05 -9.60
C ALA A 217 0.10 -15.24 -8.70
N LEU A 218 -0.07 -16.47 -9.19
CA LEU A 218 0.24 -17.70 -8.44
C LEU A 218 1.75 -17.84 -8.20
N LEU A 219 2.54 -17.74 -9.26
CA LEU A 219 3.99 -17.88 -9.21
C LEU A 219 4.65 -16.71 -8.48
N GLY A 220 4.23 -15.48 -8.77
CA GLY A 220 4.68 -14.28 -8.08
C GLY A 220 4.33 -14.29 -6.59
N GLY A 221 3.13 -14.74 -6.23
CA GLY A 221 2.73 -14.94 -4.84
C GLY A 221 3.57 -16.00 -4.12
N GLY A 222 3.91 -17.09 -4.82
CA GLY A 222 4.80 -18.14 -4.28
C GLY A 222 6.22 -17.62 -4.02
N VAL A 223 6.83 -16.96 -5.02
CA VAL A 223 8.16 -16.34 -4.86
C VAL A 223 8.14 -15.28 -3.75
N ALA A 224 7.10 -14.46 -3.68
CA ALA A 224 6.93 -13.46 -2.65
C ALA A 224 6.88 -14.08 -1.24
N LEU A 225 6.16 -15.19 -1.05
CA LEU A 225 6.12 -15.91 0.23
C LEU A 225 7.53 -16.42 0.62
N CYS A 226 8.25 -17.04 -0.32
CA CYS A 226 9.60 -17.55 -0.06
C CYS A 226 10.58 -16.41 0.27
N ALA A 227 10.52 -15.31 -0.48
CA ALA A 227 11.32 -14.12 -0.23
C ALA A 227 11.02 -13.49 1.14
N TYR A 228 9.75 -13.45 1.55
CA TYR A 228 9.36 -12.98 2.86
C TYR A 228 9.94 -13.83 3.99
N LEU A 229 9.87 -15.15 3.89
CA LEU A 229 10.48 -16.06 4.87
C LEU A 229 12.01 -15.89 4.92
N GLY A 230 12.65 -15.72 3.76
CA GLY A 230 14.07 -15.43 3.66
C GLY A 230 14.47 -14.09 4.31
N GLY A 231 13.60 -13.09 4.27
CA GLY A 231 13.81 -11.81 4.96
C GLY A 231 13.54 -11.86 6.46
N LEU A 232 12.61 -12.73 6.91
CA LEU A 232 12.21 -12.83 8.31
C LEU A 232 13.30 -13.49 9.19
N HIS A 233 14.02 -14.48 8.64
CA HIS A 233 15.09 -15.17 9.35
C HIS A 233 16.35 -15.33 8.47
N PRO A 234 17.17 -14.27 8.31
CA PRO A 234 18.35 -14.30 7.43
C PRO A 234 19.41 -15.33 7.82
N GLN A 235 19.41 -15.80 9.08
CA GLN A 235 20.38 -16.78 9.60
C GLN A 235 19.92 -18.24 9.44
N SER A 236 18.66 -18.48 9.04
CA SER A 236 18.12 -19.83 8.82
C SER A 236 17.76 -20.04 7.36
N SER A 237 17.70 -21.29 6.89
CA SER A 237 17.21 -21.54 5.55
C SER A 237 15.72 -21.20 5.44
N TRP A 238 15.31 -20.59 4.33
CA TRP A 238 13.90 -20.28 4.07
C TRP A 238 13.02 -21.55 4.07
N THR A 239 13.60 -22.72 3.75
CA THR A 239 12.94 -24.03 3.79
C THR A 239 12.59 -24.46 5.22
N GLN A 240 13.45 -24.18 6.20
CA GLN A 240 13.11 -24.37 7.61
C GLN A 240 11.99 -23.43 8.04
N GLY A 241 12.03 -22.17 7.59
CA GLY A 241 10.93 -21.23 7.83
C GLY A 241 9.58 -21.74 7.29
N LEU A 242 9.59 -22.39 6.13
CA LEU A 242 8.40 -23.00 5.53
C LEU A 242 7.89 -24.20 6.36
N SER A 243 8.78 -25.09 6.82
CA SER A 243 8.39 -26.28 7.60
C SER A 243 7.92 -25.95 9.02
N HIS A 244 8.44 -24.89 9.62
CA HIS A 244 8.05 -24.47 10.97
C HIS A 244 6.79 -23.59 11.02
N THR A 245 6.36 -23.03 9.89
CA THR A 245 5.19 -22.15 9.84
C THR A 245 3.91 -22.95 9.60
N LYS A 246 2.84 -22.64 10.35
CA LYS A 246 1.54 -23.29 10.18
C LYS A 246 1.00 -23.05 8.76
N PRO A 247 0.42 -24.07 8.10
CA PRO A 247 -0.06 -23.96 6.72
C PRO A 247 -1.16 -22.89 6.55
N GLY A 248 -1.98 -22.65 7.59
CA GLY A 248 -2.98 -21.58 7.57
C GLY A 248 -2.39 -20.17 7.49
N GLU A 249 -1.24 -19.91 8.13
CA GLU A 249 -0.56 -18.61 8.04
C GLU A 249 0.19 -18.46 6.71
N LEU A 250 0.75 -19.56 6.18
CA LEU A 250 1.35 -19.58 4.85
C LEU A 250 0.31 -19.27 3.77
N LEU A 251 -0.85 -19.95 3.81
CA LEU A 251 -1.94 -19.71 2.88
C LEU A 251 -2.46 -18.28 2.99
N LYS A 252 -2.61 -17.77 4.21
CA LYS A 252 -3.02 -16.40 4.46
C LYS A 252 -2.06 -15.40 3.83
N TYR A 253 -0.74 -15.54 4.05
CA TYR A 253 0.27 -14.65 3.48
C TYR A 253 0.37 -14.77 1.95
N TRP A 254 0.32 -16.00 1.44
CA TRP A 254 0.34 -16.28 0.01
C TRP A 254 -0.88 -15.67 -0.69
N TRP A 255 -2.08 -15.87 -0.16
CA TRP A 255 -3.31 -15.25 -0.67
C TRP A 255 -3.26 -13.72 -0.55
N TRP A 256 -2.85 -13.24 0.62
CA TRP A 256 -2.72 -11.84 0.95
C TRP A 256 -1.49 -11.58 1.87
N PRO A 257 -0.46 -10.85 1.44
CA PRO A 257 -0.42 -9.96 0.27
C PRO A 257 0.00 -10.62 -1.07
N GLY A 258 0.57 -11.82 -1.09
CA GLY A 258 1.31 -12.35 -2.26
C GLY A 258 0.54 -12.30 -3.59
N LEU A 259 -0.49 -13.14 -3.72
CA LEU A 259 -1.30 -13.32 -4.92
C LEU A 259 -2.06 -12.04 -5.29
N SER A 260 -2.74 -11.45 -4.31
CA SER A 260 -3.57 -10.27 -4.52
C SER A 260 -2.77 -9.11 -5.10
N PHE A 261 -1.59 -8.82 -4.56
CA PHE A 261 -0.79 -7.71 -5.04
C PHE A 261 -0.06 -8.03 -6.35
N ALA A 262 0.44 -9.25 -6.53
CA ALA A 262 1.02 -9.68 -7.81
C ALA A 262 0.00 -9.52 -8.95
N ALA A 263 -1.25 -9.95 -8.75
CA ALA A 263 -2.33 -9.74 -9.71
C ALA A 263 -2.58 -8.26 -10.00
N THR A 264 -2.66 -7.42 -8.96
CA THR A 264 -2.89 -5.98 -9.17
C THR A 264 -1.75 -5.30 -9.92
N TYR A 265 -0.49 -5.62 -9.61
CA TYR A 265 0.65 -5.03 -10.29
C TYR A 265 0.75 -5.49 -11.74
N TYR A 266 0.43 -6.76 -12.01
CA TYR A 266 0.38 -7.26 -13.38
C TYR A 266 -0.72 -6.58 -14.20
N LEU A 267 -1.92 -6.39 -13.63
CA LEU A 267 -3.00 -5.64 -14.28
C LEU A 267 -2.62 -4.18 -14.55
N VAL A 268 -1.90 -3.52 -13.65
CA VAL A 268 -1.40 -2.15 -13.90
C VAL A 268 -0.40 -2.14 -15.05
N ALA A 269 0.55 -3.09 -15.07
CA ALA A 269 1.54 -3.19 -16.15
C ALA A 269 0.88 -3.51 -17.51
N ALA A 270 -0.08 -4.43 -17.53
CA ALA A 270 -0.92 -4.71 -18.68
C ALA A 270 -1.71 -3.47 -19.14
N GLY A 271 -2.30 -2.73 -18.20
CA GLY A 271 -3.00 -1.48 -18.48
C GLY A 271 -2.09 -0.43 -19.12
N CYS A 272 -0.84 -0.31 -18.68
CA CYS A 272 0.14 0.55 -19.34
C CYS A 272 0.35 0.14 -20.80
N VAL A 273 0.54 -1.15 -21.07
CA VAL A 273 0.75 -1.65 -22.44
C VAL A 273 -0.46 -1.37 -23.34
N ILE A 274 -1.67 -1.63 -22.84
CA ILE A 274 -2.90 -1.48 -23.63
C ILE A 274 -3.28 -0.01 -23.81
N PHE A 275 -3.32 0.77 -22.74
CA PHE A 275 -3.90 2.12 -22.75
C PHE A 275 -2.87 3.24 -22.95
N PHE A 276 -1.65 3.07 -22.42
CA PHE A 276 -0.59 4.07 -22.57
C PHE A 276 0.23 3.83 -23.85
N LEU A 277 0.63 2.59 -24.13
CA LEU A 277 1.35 2.22 -25.37
C LEU A 277 0.42 1.92 -26.55
N ARG A 278 -0.92 1.98 -26.34
CA ARG A 278 -1.95 1.78 -27.37
C ARG A 278 -1.83 0.46 -28.12
N GLN A 279 -1.42 -0.62 -27.44
CA GLN A 279 -1.34 -1.94 -28.04
C GLN A 279 -2.72 -2.64 -28.02
N PRO A 280 -3.10 -3.35 -29.10
CA PRO A 280 -4.40 -4.04 -29.19
C PRO A 280 -4.54 -5.24 -28.23
N GLY A 281 -3.44 -5.66 -27.62
CA GLY A 281 -3.36 -6.73 -26.64
C GLY A 281 -2.02 -6.66 -25.90
N ILE A 282 -1.61 -7.77 -25.29
CA ILE A 282 -0.33 -7.87 -24.59
C ILE A 282 0.57 -8.84 -25.37
N PRO A 283 1.41 -8.36 -26.30
CA PRO A 283 2.36 -9.22 -26.99
C PRO A 283 3.24 -9.98 -26.00
N THR A 284 3.64 -11.21 -26.33
CA THR A 284 4.39 -12.10 -25.42
C THR A 284 5.65 -11.44 -24.86
N ALA A 285 6.37 -10.64 -25.65
CA ALA A 285 7.54 -9.90 -25.19
C ALA A 285 7.19 -8.92 -24.05
N TYR A 286 6.11 -8.13 -24.22
CA TYR A 286 5.63 -7.24 -23.16
C TYR A 286 5.10 -8.03 -21.96
N ALA A 287 4.39 -9.13 -22.18
CA ALA A 287 3.91 -9.99 -21.11
C ALA A 287 5.07 -10.52 -20.25
N MET A 288 6.14 -11.05 -20.88
CA MET A 288 7.33 -11.54 -20.18
C MET A 288 8.02 -10.44 -19.39
N VAL A 289 8.20 -9.25 -19.98
CA VAL A 289 8.82 -8.10 -19.29
C VAL A 289 7.95 -7.65 -18.12
N CYS A 290 6.64 -7.51 -18.30
CA CYS A 290 5.71 -7.14 -17.24
C CYS A 290 5.65 -8.20 -16.13
N GLY A 291 5.56 -9.47 -16.50
CA GLY A 291 5.53 -10.61 -15.58
C GLY A 291 6.78 -10.65 -14.72
N GLY A 292 7.95 -10.65 -15.37
CA GLY A 292 9.24 -10.62 -14.68
C GLY A 292 9.39 -9.40 -13.78
N PHE A 293 9.10 -8.20 -14.29
CA PHE A 293 9.17 -6.97 -13.49
C PHE A 293 8.29 -7.06 -12.23
N VAL A 294 7.05 -7.53 -12.36
CA VAL A 294 6.10 -7.62 -11.24
C VAL A 294 6.58 -8.63 -10.19
N THR A 295 6.99 -9.82 -10.61
CA THR A 295 7.45 -10.86 -9.66
C THR A 295 8.78 -10.52 -9.01
N GLY A 296 9.73 -9.93 -9.75
CA GLY A 296 11.00 -9.43 -9.20
C GLY A 296 10.77 -8.30 -8.19
N MET A 297 9.84 -7.39 -8.51
CA MET A 297 9.40 -6.34 -7.60
C MET A 297 8.73 -6.94 -6.34
N MET A 298 7.83 -7.91 -6.50
CA MET A 298 7.18 -8.61 -5.38
C MET A 298 8.19 -9.31 -4.47
N ALA A 299 9.20 -9.99 -5.05
CA ALA A 299 10.29 -10.61 -4.30
C ALA A 299 11.05 -9.59 -3.44
N LEU A 300 11.46 -8.46 -4.04
CA LEU A 300 12.14 -7.38 -3.33
C LEU A 300 11.31 -6.89 -2.12
N TYR A 301 10.03 -6.62 -2.36
CA TYR A 301 9.18 -6.03 -1.33
C TYR A 301 8.79 -7.00 -0.24
N CYS A 302 8.51 -8.25 -0.57
CA CYS A 302 8.19 -9.25 0.44
C CYS A 302 9.43 -9.60 1.28
N TYR A 303 10.62 -9.65 0.69
CA TYR A 303 11.87 -9.73 1.44
C TYR A 303 12.02 -8.55 2.41
N TYR A 304 11.81 -7.31 1.93
CA TYR A 304 11.82 -6.11 2.77
C TYR A 304 10.83 -6.19 3.93
N LEU A 305 9.60 -6.66 3.69
CA LEU A 305 8.58 -6.80 4.74
C LEU A 305 9.00 -7.84 5.79
N GLY A 306 9.61 -8.94 5.38
CA GLY A 306 10.19 -9.94 6.28
C GLY A 306 11.27 -9.33 7.16
N TYR A 307 12.22 -8.64 6.53
CA TYR A 307 13.32 -7.96 7.22
C TYR A 307 12.82 -6.92 8.24
N ARG A 308 11.84 -6.07 7.85
CA ARG A 308 11.28 -5.07 8.76
C ARG A 308 10.48 -5.68 9.89
N ARG A 309 9.77 -6.78 9.64
CA ARG A 309 9.08 -7.50 10.71
C ARG A 309 10.07 -8.07 11.72
N GLN A 310 11.18 -8.64 11.26
CA GLN A 310 12.25 -9.10 12.15
C GLN A 310 12.80 -7.96 13.01
N VAL A 311 13.03 -6.79 12.42
CA VAL A 311 13.47 -5.59 13.16
C VAL A 311 12.44 -5.15 14.20
N GLU A 312 11.13 -5.17 13.87
CA GLU A 312 10.07 -4.87 14.83
C GLU A 312 10.00 -5.89 15.97
N GLU A 313 10.18 -7.18 15.67
CA GLU A 313 10.22 -8.25 16.68
C GLU A 313 11.43 -8.07 17.61
N GLN A 314 12.63 -7.81 17.07
CA GLN A 314 13.83 -7.52 17.86
C GLN A 314 13.67 -6.26 18.72
N GLN A 315 13.12 -5.19 18.16
CA GLN A 315 12.89 -3.94 18.88
C GLN A 315 11.83 -4.11 19.99
N GLY A 316 10.75 -4.85 19.72
CA GLY A 316 9.74 -5.21 20.70
C GLY A 316 10.30 -6.04 21.86
N HIS A 317 11.27 -6.92 21.59
CA HIS A 317 11.98 -7.66 22.64
C HIS A 317 12.92 -6.76 23.45
N THR A 318 13.61 -5.80 22.82
CA THR A 318 14.47 -4.84 23.54
C THR A 318 13.72 -3.77 24.34
N MET A 319 12.44 -3.52 24.06
CA MET A 319 11.59 -2.62 24.87
C MET A 319 11.01 -3.28 26.13
N SER A 320 11.36 -4.55 26.41
CA SER A 320 10.95 -5.28 27.61
C SER A 320 12.12 -5.45 28.59
N SER A 321 11.84 -5.24 29.87
CA SER A 321 12.71 -5.37 31.06
C SER A 321 13.64 -4.20 31.44
N ALA A 322 14.28 -3.48 30.52
CA ALA A 322 15.17 -2.37 30.90
C ALA A 322 14.43 -1.03 31.12
N LEU A 323 13.45 -0.70 30.28
CA LEU A 323 12.62 0.52 30.40
C LEU A 323 11.62 0.46 31.58
N LEU A 324 11.26 -0.74 32.03
CA LEU A 324 10.45 -0.97 33.24
C LEU A 324 11.26 -0.94 34.55
N ARG A 325 12.60 -0.94 34.46
CA ARG A 325 13.51 -0.88 35.63
C ARG A 325 14.06 0.52 35.91
N CYS A 326 13.61 1.55 35.18
CA CYS A 326 13.95 2.93 35.51
C CYS A 326 12.91 3.50 36.50
N PRO A 327 13.20 3.57 37.82
CA PRO A 327 12.26 4.07 38.82
C PRO A 327 11.84 5.53 38.59
N PHE A 328 12.56 6.28 37.75
CA PHE A 328 12.27 7.67 37.42
C PHE A 328 11.10 7.85 36.42
N VAL A 329 10.83 6.88 35.54
CA VAL A 329 9.79 6.99 34.49
C VAL A 329 8.41 6.52 34.98
N MET A 330 8.37 5.55 35.91
CA MET A 330 7.13 5.08 36.53
C MET A 330 6.43 6.20 37.35
N GLY A 331 7.20 7.13 37.92
CA GLY A 331 6.68 8.27 38.69
C GLY A 331 6.03 9.37 37.83
N ILE A 332 6.43 9.52 36.56
CA ILE A 332 5.88 10.54 35.65
C ILE A 332 4.63 10.00 34.93
N LEU A 333 4.62 8.70 34.57
CA LEU A 333 3.45 8.06 33.98
C LEU A 333 2.37 7.69 35.01
N GLY A 334 2.72 7.50 36.29
CA GLY A 334 1.75 7.29 37.37
C GLY A 334 1.05 8.56 37.88
N LYS A 335 1.69 9.73 37.76
CA LYS A 335 1.12 11.02 38.21
C LYS A 335 0.28 11.76 37.17
N SER A 336 0.29 11.32 35.91
CA SER A 336 -0.49 11.96 34.84
C SER A 336 -1.95 11.45 34.74
N THR A 337 -2.32 10.46 35.55
CA THR A 337 -3.67 9.86 35.55
C THR A 337 -4.46 10.13 36.83
N GLY A 338 -4.01 11.06 37.68
CA GLY A 338 -4.69 11.37 38.94
C GLY A 338 -4.27 12.71 39.53
N ALA A 339 -4.67 13.82 38.91
CA ALA A 339 -4.63 15.14 39.55
C ALA A 339 -5.68 16.07 38.92
N GLY A 340 -6.71 16.36 39.71
CA GLY A 340 -7.89 17.16 39.39
C GLY A 340 -9.02 16.79 40.35
N VAL A 341 -8.76 16.62 41.65
CA VAL A 341 -8.75 17.64 42.75
C VAL A 341 -9.94 17.33 43.68
N PRO A 342 -9.81 17.56 45.01
CA PRO A 342 -10.13 16.58 46.03
C PRO A 342 -11.43 16.87 46.80
N MET A 343 -11.96 15.82 47.40
CA MET A 343 -12.94 15.88 48.48
C MET A 343 -12.19 16.08 49.81
N GLN A 344 -12.29 17.28 50.40
CA GLN A 344 -12.06 17.54 51.84
C GLN A 344 -13.43 17.55 52.52
N ALA A 345 -13.63 17.16 53.78
CA ALA A 345 -12.80 16.50 54.78
C ALA A 345 -13.78 15.89 55.80
N GLY A 346 -13.41 14.79 56.45
CA GLY A 346 -14.17 14.27 57.59
C GLY A 346 -13.97 15.15 58.84
N SER A 347 -15.01 15.23 59.66
CA SER A 347 -14.88 15.43 61.10
C SER A 347 -15.98 14.62 61.77
N GLY A 348 -15.60 13.65 62.59
CA GLY A 348 -16.52 12.89 63.42
C GLY A 348 -16.69 13.50 64.81
N SER A 349 -17.73 12.99 65.48
CA SER A 349 -17.88 12.81 66.94
C SER A 349 -18.73 13.82 67.74
N LYS A 350 -19.71 13.22 68.46
CA LYS A 350 -20.49 13.65 69.64
C LYS A 350 -21.56 14.73 69.37
N VAL A 351 -22.84 14.54 69.69
CA VAL A 351 -23.53 13.86 70.82
C VAL A 351 -24.72 13.05 70.32
#